data_AF-A0A4Y5YIX0-F1
#
_entry.id   AF-A0A4Y5YIX0-F1
#
_cell.length_a   1.000
_cell.length_b   1.000
_cell.length_c   1.000
_cell.angle_alpha   90.00
_cell.angle_beta   90.00
_cell.angle_gamma   90.00
#
_symmetry.space_group_name_H-M   'P 1'
#
loop_
_entity.id
_entity.type
_entity.pdbx_description
1 polymer ?
#
loop_
_entity_poly.entity_id
_entity_poly.type
_entity_poly.pdbx_seq_one_letter_code
_entity_poly.pdbx_strand_id
1 'polypeptide(L)'
;MAKINVQLQHQQVTLNMKALRHGLTRWGNYWAHQEFGQGFASRSQCDKLGDVIVYGRSAVVEITPPREVRQFDIMIELLAPQCIRAIRAHYICKGQWALMGFDSKKSYVYWLRRAEVALFK
;
A
#
# COMPACT_ATOMS: atom_id res chain seq x y z
N MET A 1 -9.85 -40.99 2.84
CA MET A 1 -8.53 -40.32 2.98
C MET A 1 -8.38 -39.01 2.17
N ALA A 2 -9.16 -38.76 1.11
CA ALA A 2 -9.06 -37.52 0.31
C ALA A 2 -9.47 -36.21 1.01
N LYS A 3 -10.37 -36.24 2.00
CA LYS A 3 -10.90 -35.03 2.67
C LYS A 3 -9.86 -34.27 3.50
N ILE A 4 -8.89 -34.99 4.07
CA ILE A 4 -7.85 -34.41 4.94
C ILE A 4 -6.86 -33.57 4.11
N ASN A 5 -6.53 -34.03 2.90
CA ASN A 5 -5.56 -33.36 2.03
C ASN A 5 -6.10 -32.02 1.48
N VAL A 6 -7.41 -31.97 1.17
CA VAL A 6 -8.08 -30.74 0.70
C VAL A 6 -8.16 -29.69 1.82
N GLN A 7 -8.47 -30.09 3.06
CA GLN A 7 -8.53 -29.15 4.19
C GLN A 7 -7.16 -28.54 4.52
N LEU A 8 -6.09 -29.33 4.48
CA LEU A 8 -4.73 -28.84 4.71
C LEU A 8 -4.28 -27.84 3.63
N GLN A 9 -4.58 -28.12 2.36
CA GLN A 9 -4.30 -27.20 1.25
C GLN A 9 -5.08 -25.88 1.40
N HIS A 10 -6.36 -25.93 1.75
CA HIS A 10 -7.17 -24.74 2.00
C HIS A 10 -6.64 -23.90 3.18
N GLN A 11 -6.17 -24.56 4.23
CA GLN A 11 -5.61 -23.88 5.40
C GLN A 11 -4.27 -23.20 5.08
N GLN A 12 -3.41 -23.82 4.27
CA GLN A 12 -2.15 -23.21 3.81
C GLN A 12 -2.38 -22.00 2.90
N VAL A 13 -3.30 -22.10 1.93
CA VAL A 13 -3.65 -20.98 1.03
C VAL A 13 -4.21 -19.79 1.83
N THR A 14 -5.05 -20.04 2.83
CA THR A 14 -5.62 -18.98 3.66
C THR A 14 -4.59 -18.32 4.59
N LEU A 15 -3.66 -19.08 5.15
CA LEU A 15 -2.54 -18.54 5.93
C LEU A 15 -1.64 -17.64 5.07
N ASN A 16 -1.32 -18.06 3.85
CA ASN A 16 -0.47 -17.28 2.97
C ASN A 16 -1.16 -16.02 2.42
N MET A 17 -2.46 -16.08 2.14
CA MET A 17 -3.23 -14.90 1.74
C MET A 17 -3.30 -13.86 2.88
N LYS A 18 -3.42 -14.29 4.14
CA LYS A 18 -3.36 -13.39 5.30
C LYS A 18 -1.98 -12.73 5.41
N ALA A 19 -0.90 -13.49 5.23
CA ALA A 19 0.46 -12.96 5.24
C ALA A 19 0.68 -11.93 4.11
N LEU A 20 0.21 -12.22 2.90
CA LEU A 20 0.25 -11.29 1.76
C LEU A 20 -0.47 -9.98 2.09
N ARG A 21 -1.70 -10.04 2.60
CA ARG A 21 -2.49 -8.85 2.97
C ARG A 21 -1.86 -8.04 4.09
N HIS A 22 -1.22 -8.72 5.05
CA HIS A 22 -0.48 -8.06 6.12
C HIS A 22 0.74 -7.32 5.58
N GLY A 23 1.48 -7.94 4.66
CA GLY A 23 2.59 -7.31 3.93
C GLY A 23 2.13 -6.09 3.12
N LEU A 24 1.05 -6.23 2.35
CA LEU A 24 0.44 -5.13 1.59
C LEU A 24 -0.07 -4.00 2.49
N THR A 25 -0.55 -4.32 3.70
CA THR A 25 -0.95 -3.32 4.69
C THR A 25 0.25 -2.54 5.22
N ARG A 26 1.37 -3.20 5.50
CA ARG A 26 2.62 -2.53 5.88
C ARG A 26 3.15 -1.65 4.76
N TRP A 27 3.17 -2.17 3.53
CA TRP A 27 3.55 -1.43 2.33
C TRP A 27 2.66 -0.18 2.13
N GLY A 28 1.34 -0.36 2.19
CA GLY A 28 0.39 0.75 1.99
C GLY A 28 0.46 1.79 3.11
N ASN A 29 0.66 1.36 4.36
CA ASN A 29 0.88 2.27 5.48
C ASN A 29 2.19 3.04 5.31
N TYR A 30 3.29 2.40 4.91
CA TYR A 30 4.56 3.08 4.67
C TYR A 30 4.38 4.21 3.64
N TRP A 31 3.78 3.91 2.48
CA TRP A 31 3.58 4.91 1.44
C TRP A 31 2.57 5.98 1.84
N ALA A 32 1.47 5.62 2.50
CA ALA A 32 0.55 6.62 3.07
C ALA A 32 1.29 7.53 4.06
N HIS A 33 2.13 6.99 4.95
CA HIS A 33 2.92 7.79 5.88
C HIS A 33 3.99 8.65 5.18
N GLN A 34 4.54 8.24 4.05
CA GLN A 34 5.45 9.10 3.27
C GLN A 34 4.69 10.25 2.59
N GLU A 35 3.53 9.97 1.99
CA GLU A 35 2.68 10.99 1.35
C GLU A 35 2.08 11.99 2.36
N PHE A 36 1.67 11.53 3.56
CA PHE A 36 1.13 12.36 4.63
C PHE A 36 2.20 12.93 5.59
N GLY A 37 3.36 12.29 5.68
CA GLY A 37 4.45 12.61 6.61
C GLY A 37 5.44 13.65 6.07
N GLN A 38 5.40 13.97 4.78
CA GLN A 38 6.11 15.13 4.21
C GLN A 38 5.41 16.47 4.52
N GLY A 39 4.94 16.64 5.76
CA GLY A 39 5.18 17.88 6.50
C GLY A 39 4.63 19.21 5.98
N PHE A 40 3.55 19.25 5.19
CA PHE A 40 2.77 20.51 5.12
C PHE A 40 1.99 20.77 6.42
N ALA A 41 1.79 19.75 7.26
CA ALA A 41 1.06 19.85 8.52
C ALA A 41 1.90 20.33 9.72
N SER A 42 3.24 20.44 9.63
CA SER A 42 4.06 21.00 10.74
C SER A 42 4.43 22.47 10.56
N ARG A 43 3.80 23.18 9.62
CA ARG A 43 3.94 24.63 9.46
C ARG A 43 3.08 25.45 10.43
N SER A 44 2.58 24.85 11.51
CA SER A 44 2.10 25.58 12.69
C SER A 44 3.22 25.90 13.68
N GLN A 45 4.49 25.90 13.26
CA GLN A 45 5.59 26.55 13.98
C GLN A 45 5.60 28.09 13.79
N CYS A 46 4.42 28.71 13.78
CA CYS A 46 4.29 30.17 13.79
C CYS A 46 4.41 30.80 15.19
N ASP A 47 4.76 30.04 16.23
CA ASP A 47 4.83 30.56 17.61
C ASP A 47 6.23 30.87 18.13
N LYS A 48 7.25 30.94 17.26
CA LYS A 48 8.55 31.52 17.63
C LYS A 48 8.93 32.64 16.67
N LEU A 49 8.27 33.78 16.84
CA LEU A 49 8.78 35.07 16.36
C LEU A 49 10.19 35.28 16.92
N GLY A 50 11.22 35.13 16.09
CA GLY A 50 12.58 35.55 16.44
C GLY A 50 13.71 34.85 15.71
N ASP A 51 13.54 33.60 15.29
CA ASP A 51 14.64 32.88 14.62
C ASP A 51 14.64 33.13 13.12
N VAL A 52 15.79 33.55 12.60
CA VAL A 52 16.06 33.68 11.16
C VAL A 52 15.74 32.34 10.51
N ILE A 53 14.77 32.36 9.59
CA ILE A 53 14.44 31.22 8.73
C ILE A 53 15.66 30.97 7.85
N VAL A 54 16.61 30.16 8.34
CA VAL A 54 17.58 29.51 7.47
C VAL A 54 16.74 28.61 6.59
N TYR A 55 16.74 28.90 5.29
CA TYR A 55 16.17 28.04 4.25
C TYR A 55 16.85 26.68 4.34
N GLY A 56 16.35 25.83 5.24
CA GLY A 56 16.66 24.42 5.27
C GLY A 56 16.15 23.89 3.95
N ARG A 57 17.09 23.58 3.05
CA ARG A 57 16.88 22.67 1.93
C ARG A 57 15.87 21.63 2.41
N SER A 58 14.71 21.56 1.75
CA SER A 58 13.89 20.37 1.82
C SER A 58 14.80 19.27 1.30
N ALA A 59 15.47 18.60 2.23
CA ALA A 59 16.27 17.45 1.92
C ALA A 59 15.21 16.46 1.47
N VAL A 60 15.10 16.31 0.15
CA VAL A 60 14.72 15.06 -0.47
C VAL A 60 15.75 14.07 0.04
N VAL A 61 15.57 13.62 1.29
CA VAL A 61 16.27 12.46 1.78
C VAL A 61 15.75 11.39 0.85
N GLU A 62 16.60 10.89 -0.03
CA GLU A 62 16.36 9.65 -0.75
C GLU A 62 16.28 8.55 0.32
N ILE A 63 15.15 8.50 1.04
CA ILE A 63 14.85 7.46 2.01
C ILE A 63 14.62 6.24 1.15
N THR A 64 15.69 5.48 0.91
CA THR A 64 15.58 4.23 0.19
C THR A 64 14.61 3.36 1.00
N PRO A 65 13.43 2.98 0.45
CA PRO A 65 12.42 2.31 1.25
C PRO A 65 12.96 0.98 1.79
N PRO A 66 12.50 0.51 2.96
CA PRO A 66 12.91 -0.79 3.51
C PRO A 66 12.77 -1.90 2.47
N ARG A 67 13.63 -2.93 2.54
CA ARG A 67 13.68 -4.02 1.56
C ARG A 67 12.30 -4.66 1.32
N GLU A 68 11.53 -4.88 2.39
CA GLU A 68 10.18 -5.45 2.32
C GLU A 68 9.23 -4.58 1.49
N VAL A 69 9.29 -3.26 1.64
CA VAL A 69 8.47 -2.30 0.88
C VAL A 69 8.87 -2.34 -0.60
N ARG A 70 10.18 -2.30 -0.90
CA ARG A 70 10.71 -2.38 -2.28
C ARG A 70 10.30 -3.67 -2.99
N GLN A 71 10.29 -4.79 -2.27
CA GLN A 71 9.86 -6.06 -2.84
C GLN A 71 8.41 -6.00 -3.28
N PHE A 72 7.53 -5.39 -2.48
CA PHE A 72 6.14 -5.18 -2.88
C PHE A 72 6.00 -4.19 -4.03
N ASP A 73 6.83 -3.14 -4.11
CA ASP A 73 6.82 -2.22 -5.26
C ASP A 73 7.08 -2.99 -6.57
N ILE A 74 8.16 -3.80 -6.61
CA ILE A 74 8.49 -4.63 -7.77
C ILE A 74 7.35 -5.59 -8.12
N MET A 75 6.80 -6.29 -7.12
CA MET A 75 5.70 -7.24 -7.36
C MET A 75 4.44 -6.56 -7.89
N ILE A 76 4.12 -5.35 -7.40
CA ILE A 76 2.94 -4.59 -7.80
C ILE A 76 3.14 -4.00 -9.20
N GLU A 77 4.33 -3.52 -9.54
CA GLU A 77 4.63 -2.96 -10.87
C GLU A 77 4.45 -3.98 -12.01
N LEU A 78 4.59 -5.28 -11.72
CA LEU A 78 4.34 -6.36 -12.68
C LEU A 78 2.84 -6.63 -12.94
N LEU A 79 1.94 -6.02 -12.15
CA LEU A 79 0.50 -6.22 -12.31
C LEU A 79 -0.09 -5.37 -13.44
N ALA A 80 -1.25 -5.78 -13.94
CA ALA A 80 -2.03 -4.96 -14.86
C ALA A 80 -2.40 -3.61 -14.22
N PRO A 81 -2.49 -2.51 -14.99
CA PRO A 81 -2.74 -1.16 -14.44
C PRO A 81 -3.96 -1.06 -13.52
N GLN A 82 -5.04 -1.77 -13.84
CA GLN A 82 -6.26 -1.77 -13.02
C GLN A 82 -6.07 -2.51 -11.68
N CYS A 83 -5.25 -3.56 -11.65
CA CYS A 83 -4.87 -4.24 -10.42
C CYS A 83 -4.01 -3.34 -9.54
N ILE A 84 -3.05 -2.62 -10.12
CA ILE A 84 -2.22 -1.63 -9.40
C ILE A 84 -3.12 -0.57 -8.75
N ARG A 85 -4.05 0.01 -9.51
CA ARG A 85 -5.01 0.99 -8.98
C ARG A 85 -5.85 0.42 -7.84
N ALA A 86 -6.32 -0.82 -7.96
CA ALA A 86 -7.13 -1.45 -6.92
C ALA A 86 -6.33 -1.68 -5.62
N ILE A 87 -5.06 -2.09 -5.74
CA ILE A 87 -4.14 -2.25 -4.60
C ILE A 87 -3.89 -0.91 -3.92
N ARG A 88 -3.53 0.14 -4.68
CA ARG A 88 -3.33 1.49 -4.13
C ARG A 88 -4.60 2.02 -3.46
N ALA A 89 -5.76 1.87 -4.11
CA ALA A 89 -7.05 2.27 -3.54
C ALA A 89 -7.33 1.61 -2.19
N HIS A 90 -7.06 0.30 -2.07
CA HIS A 90 -7.33 -0.44 -0.85
C HIS A 90 -6.35 -0.12 0.27
N TYR A 91 -5.04 -0.24 0.00
CA TYR A 91 -4.02 -0.26 1.04
C TYR A 91 -3.43 1.12 1.37
N ILE A 92 -3.37 2.03 0.39
CA ILE A 92 -2.90 3.41 0.60
C ILE A 92 -4.09 4.31 0.92
N CYS A 93 -5.09 4.36 0.03
CA CYS A 93 -6.23 5.30 0.15
C CYS A 93 -7.38 4.80 1.04
N LYS A 94 -7.15 3.81 1.91
CA LYS A 94 -8.14 3.28 2.88
C LYS A 94 -9.50 2.92 2.26
N GLY A 95 -9.50 2.40 1.05
CA GLY A 95 -10.71 1.97 0.34
C GLY A 95 -11.45 3.09 -0.41
N GLN A 96 -10.84 4.26 -0.61
CA GLN A 96 -11.37 5.34 -1.45
C GLN A 96 -11.23 5.00 -2.96
N TRP A 97 -11.93 3.96 -3.40
CA TRP A 97 -11.87 3.44 -4.77
C TRP A 97 -12.37 4.43 -5.83
N ALA A 98 -13.30 5.31 -5.48
CA ALA A 98 -13.82 6.32 -6.41
C ALA A 98 -12.72 7.31 -6.84
N LEU A 99 -11.80 7.68 -5.94
CA LEU A 99 -10.67 8.57 -6.24
C LEU A 99 -9.67 7.95 -7.24
N MET A 100 -9.66 6.62 -7.33
CA MET A 100 -8.78 5.86 -8.23
C MET A 100 -9.45 5.51 -9.57
N GLY A 101 -10.62 6.11 -9.86
CA GLY A 101 -11.30 6.01 -11.15
C GLY A 101 -12.06 4.70 -11.37
N PHE A 102 -12.52 4.04 -10.30
CA PHE A 102 -13.43 2.90 -10.44
C PHE A 102 -14.89 3.37 -10.48
N ASP A 103 -15.63 2.96 -11.51
CA ASP A 103 -17.05 3.32 -11.68
C ASP A 103 -17.97 2.72 -10.61
N SER A 104 -17.56 1.59 -10.03
CA SER A 104 -18.36 0.91 -9.01
C SER A 104 -17.50 0.13 -8.02
N LYS A 105 -18.04 -0.03 -6.80
CA LYS A 105 -17.47 -0.90 -5.77
C LYS A 105 -17.27 -2.34 -6.26
N LYS A 106 -18.17 -2.85 -7.12
CA LYS A 106 -18.08 -4.21 -7.69
C LYS A 106 -16.84 -4.36 -8.58
N SER A 107 -16.62 -3.40 -9.48
CA SER A 107 -15.43 -3.38 -10.36
C SER A 107 -14.15 -3.33 -9.53
N TYR A 108 -14.11 -2.43 -8.55
CA TYR A 108 -12.99 -2.32 -7.62
C TYR A 108 -12.68 -3.63 -6.89
N VAL A 109 -13.68 -4.28 -6.29
CA VAL A 109 -13.49 -5.55 -5.57
C VAL A 109 -12.99 -6.66 -6.49
N TYR A 110 -13.50 -6.71 -7.72
CA TYR A 110 -13.05 -7.67 -8.72
C TYR A 110 -11.56 -7.50 -9.05
N TRP A 111 -11.12 -6.27 -9.33
CA TRP A 111 -9.72 -5.98 -9.64
C TRP A 111 -8.80 -6.20 -8.43
N LEU A 112 -9.28 -5.87 -7.22
CA LEU A 112 -8.54 -6.15 -5.98
C LEU A 112 -8.30 -7.65 -5.80
N ARG A 113 -9.35 -8.47 -5.97
CA ARG A 113 -9.22 -9.93 -5.85
C ARG A 113 -8.31 -10.52 -6.93
N ARG A 114 -8.41 -10.02 -8.16
CA ARG A 114 -7.53 -10.43 -9.26
C ARG A 114 -6.07 -10.06 -8.96
N ALA A 115 -5.82 -8.89 -8.38
CA ALA A 115 -4.48 -8.47 -7.96
C ALA A 115 -3.91 -9.37 -6.85
N GLU A 116 -4.68 -9.64 -5.80
CA GLU A 116 -4.26 -10.52 -4.70
C GLU A 116 -3.92 -11.93 -5.19
N VAL A 117 -4.72 -12.48 -6.10
CA VAL A 117 -4.44 -13.80 -6.71
C VAL A 117 -3.20 -13.76 -7.59
N ALA A 118 -2.95 -12.67 -8.31
CA ALA A 118 -1.76 -12.52 -9.14
C ALA A 118 -0.47 -12.39 -8.31
N LEU A 119 -0.53 -11.72 -7.16
CA LEU A 119 0.61 -11.58 -6.23
C LEU A 119 0.89 -12.84 -5.40
N PHE A 120 -0.09 -13.74 -5.29
CA PHE A 120 0.04 -15.00 -4.58
C PHE A 120 0.70 -16.11 -5.41
N LYS A 121 0.71 -15.98 -6.74
CA LYS A 121 1.32 -16.95 -7.66
C LYS A 121 2.83 -16.77 -7.70
#